data_AF-A0A0F9QIL8-F1
#
_entry.id   AF-A0A0F9QIL8-F1
#
_cell.length_a   1.000
_cell.length_b   1.000
_cell.length_c   1.000
_cell.angle_alpha   90.00
_cell.angle_beta   90.00
_cell.angle_gamma   90.00
#
_symmetry.space_group_name_H-M   'P 1'
#
loop_
_entity.id
_entity.type
_entity.pdbx_description
1 polymer ?
#
loop_
_entity_poly.entity_id
_entity_poly.type
_entity_poly.pdbx_seq_one_letter_code
_entity_poly.pdbx_strand_id
1 'polypeptide(L)'
;EEYKKVKALFDCCSNLKLFDLTSIKKLIEDESSLTFLYSRKDKKLGKIETEYREYKLTNQLLDEKIEAFLDNSPPIITPNLIGTIGAEKDFIQQYNRFDFILERSKKNLDSLKQLVNVHEISDVLSSLIKEKQMTEFKCFTSFISKLQKGLLFSLMNSQLNIKHGKRYIGQGHDYGTTLRNLFDSEKRQFFYTKDLFEHQFRYVKAIFGDVSTMIRPPSPPHHLNLFPLKLNPIDYIKQVNNLREKPDYTISHLAKLLHFHLQLKNTLFHSEQYQQVKDEYFFKKYIKAIKFKPSFGSFGFSQFYLFVDFYDLNEVDFKVLFLKNFQGLKFPMCIESSIPLFIKYIYPSHLPNDKYLNWQTHRKKNVRSYCFYSVEKEYRIFQLDRNLSSEGWVYDKDKFKIYAERLLFRKNYNPQLPKIIELNFQELLTDTVLGHNSPEFQDLIKIYSKKSVDIKSFLGTKKRMTLDALRNLIGKNLIYPYLSLKNVGICETIRLILPETSPQIQEKLLQIFSFFNFCTVSKIKGKYFIHGFQKEKAFENGTVIKISFPETSIGLFINIFINLFDYLKIEHYIILHDLMDGDHIIKSIFRDDSSLDSYNPLTSLIWNEKDKIWENHKLFIKDF
;
A
#
# COMPACT_ATOMS: atom_id res chain seq x y z
N GLU A 1 11.66 37.95 -53.41
CA GLU A 1 12.71 38.14 -52.38
C GLU A 1 12.35 39.18 -51.33
N GLU A 2 11.71 40.29 -51.70
CA GLU A 2 11.33 41.35 -50.75
C GLU A 2 10.49 40.85 -49.58
N TYR A 3 9.57 39.90 -49.80
CA TYR A 3 8.81 39.25 -48.74
C TYR A 3 9.71 38.52 -47.71
N LYS A 4 10.82 37.92 -48.14
CA LYS A 4 11.78 37.28 -47.21
C LYS A 4 12.52 38.32 -46.38
N LYS A 5 12.88 39.47 -46.97
CA LYS A 5 13.53 40.58 -46.26
C LYS A 5 12.58 41.21 -45.24
N VAL A 6 11.33 41.44 -45.61
CA VAL A 6 10.29 41.96 -44.72
C VAL A 6 9.98 40.97 -43.59
N LYS A 7 9.83 39.68 -43.91
CA LYS A 7 9.62 38.65 -42.88
C LYS A 7 10.79 38.56 -41.90
N ALA A 8 12.03 38.58 -42.40
CA ALA A 8 13.22 38.57 -41.54
C ALA A 8 13.28 39.80 -40.61
N LEU A 9 12.87 40.97 -41.10
CA LEU A 9 12.76 42.19 -40.29
C LEU A 9 11.72 42.03 -39.18
N PHE A 10 10.53 41.49 -39.48
CA PHE A 10 9.48 41.24 -38.50
C PHE A 10 9.85 40.14 -37.50
N ASP A 11 10.52 39.08 -37.95
CA ASP A 11 11.05 38.02 -37.08
C ASP A 11 12.10 38.60 -36.11
N CYS A 12 12.95 39.52 -36.60
CA CYS A 12 13.92 40.22 -35.77
C CYS A 12 13.25 41.14 -34.74
N CYS A 13 12.24 41.91 -35.14
CA CYS A 13 11.47 42.77 -34.23
C CYS A 13 10.72 41.96 -33.17
N SER A 14 10.13 40.82 -33.55
CA SER A 14 9.44 39.89 -32.66
C SER A 14 10.40 39.31 -31.61
N ASN A 15 11.59 38.86 -32.04
CA ASN A 15 12.64 38.36 -31.13
C ASN A 15 13.12 39.44 -30.15
N LEU A 16 13.12 40.70 -30.57
CA LEU A 16 13.46 41.85 -29.73
C LEU A 16 12.28 42.38 -28.91
N LYS A 17 11.10 41.76 -29.02
CA LYS A 17 9.84 42.19 -28.40
C LYS A 17 9.45 43.64 -28.74
N LEU A 18 9.80 44.09 -29.94
CA LEU A 18 9.41 45.38 -30.50
C LEU A 18 8.19 45.16 -31.39
N PHE A 19 7.02 45.64 -30.93
CA PHE A 19 5.74 45.39 -31.60
C PHE A 19 5.03 46.67 -32.07
N ASP A 20 5.54 47.85 -31.71
CA ASP A 20 5.01 49.13 -32.19
C ASP A 20 5.65 49.49 -33.53
N LEU A 21 4.86 49.45 -34.60
CA LEU A 21 5.28 49.77 -35.97
C LEU A 21 5.81 51.20 -36.10
N THR A 22 5.33 52.13 -35.29
CA THR A 22 5.79 53.53 -35.30
C THR A 22 7.21 53.62 -34.76
N SER A 23 7.49 52.91 -33.65
CA SER A 23 8.81 52.78 -33.06
C SER A 23 9.77 51.98 -33.93
N ILE A 24 9.31 50.92 -34.59
CA ILE A 24 10.11 50.12 -35.53
C ILE A 24 10.50 50.97 -36.75
N LYS A 25 9.54 51.70 -37.33
CA LYS A 25 9.80 52.62 -38.44
C LYS A 25 10.79 53.71 -38.02
N LYS A 26 10.62 54.31 -36.84
CA LYS A 26 11.53 55.32 -36.30
C LYS A 26 12.94 54.76 -36.05
N LEU A 27 13.06 53.52 -35.58
CA LEU A 27 14.36 52.84 -35.44
C LEU A 27 15.04 52.62 -36.79
N ILE A 28 14.29 52.24 -37.83
CA ILE A 28 14.81 51.99 -39.17
C ILE A 28 15.22 53.31 -39.87
N GLU A 29 14.47 54.38 -39.66
CA GLU A 29 14.70 55.69 -40.29
C GLU A 29 15.71 56.56 -39.54
N ASP A 30 15.88 56.35 -38.23
CA ASP A 30 16.80 57.12 -37.39
C ASP A 30 17.96 56.25 -36.89
N GLU A 31 19.03 56.26 -37.68
CA GLU A 31 20.28 55.54 -37.42
C GLU A 31 20.88 55.92 -36.05
N SER A 32 20.63 57.15 -35.55
CA SER A 32 21.12 57.61 -34.26
C SER A 32 20.42 56.92 -33.07
N SER A 33 19.12 56.64 -33.21
CA SER A 33 18.33 55.89 -32.22
C SER A 33 18.75 54.42 -32.15
N LEU A 34 19.10 53.82 -33.29
CA LEU A 34 19.56 52.44 -33.40
C LEU A 34 20.98 52.30 -32.79
N THR A 35 21.86 53.26 -33.07
CA THR A 35 23.20 53.38 -32.47
C THR A 35 23.15 53.56 -30.94
N PHE A 36 22.23 54.40 -30.45
CA PHE A 36 22.00 54.57 -29.01
C PHE A 36 21.57 53.26 -28.34
N LEU A 37 20.67 52.51 -28.97
CA LEU A 37 20.14 51.24 -28.44
C LEU A 37 21.24 50.16 -28.37
N TYR A 38 22.08 50.04 -29.41
CA TYR A 38 23.25 49.17 -29.38
C TYR A 38 24.25 49.57 -28.29
N SER A 39 24.60 50.86 -28.17
CA SER A 39 25.55 51.33 -27.14
C SER A 39 25.09 51.02 -25.71
N ARG A 40 23.77 51.07 -25.47
CA ARG A 40 23.17 50.78 -24.17
C ARG A 40 23.16 49.28 -23.88
N LYS A 41 23.00 48.46 -24.93
CA LYS A 41 23.06 46.99 -24.84
C LYS A 41 24.49 46.51 -24.62
N ASP A 42 25.47 47.10 -25.29
CA ASP A 42 26.90 46.82 -25.08
C ASP A 42 27.36 47.23 -23.69
N LYS A 43 26.91 48.38 -23.15
CA LYS A 43 27.17 48.72 -21.74
C LYS A 43 26.55 47.74 -20.75
N LYS A 44 25.39 47.15 -21.09
CA LYS A 44 24.71 46.17 -20.24
C LYS A 44 25.37 44.78 -20.34
N LEU A 45 25.78 44.38 -21.53
CA LEU A 45 26.57 43.17 -21.79
C LEU A 45 27.95 43.28 -21.15
N GLY A 46 28.63 44.42 -21.25
CA GLY A 46 29.90 44.68 -20.58
C GLY A 46 29.79 44.56 -19.05
N LYS A 47 28.70 45.07 -18.45
CA LYS A 47 28.41 44.88 -17.01
C LYS A 47 28.25 43.41 -16.64
N ILE A 48 27.48 42.66 -17.44
CA ILE A 48 27.29 41.21 -17.25
C ILE A 48 28.62 40.48 -17.45
N GLU A 49 29.44 40.83 -18.45
CA GLU A 49 30.76 40.24 -18.68
C GLU A 49 31.73 40.50 -17.53
N THR A 50 31.70 41.69 -16.91
CA THR A 50 32.47 41.96 -15.69
C THR A 50 31.97 41.19 -14.48
N GLU A 51 30.65 41.01 -14.30
CA GLU A 51 30.08 40.15 -13.24
C GLU A 51 30.44 38.66 -13.46
N TYR A 52 30.60 38.21 -14.71
CA TYR A 52 30.95 36.83 -15.06
C TYR A 52 32.47 36.55 -15.16
N ARG A 53 33.33 37.58 -15.14
CA ARG A 53 34.80 37.39 -15.20
C ARG A 53 35.38 36.74 -13.95
N GLU A 54 34.74 36.86 -12.78
CA GLU A 54 35.14 36.14 -11.57
C GLU A 54 34.81 34.63 -11.62
N TYR A 55 33.99 34.18 -12.57
CA TYR A 55 33.55 32.78 -12.71
C TYR A 55 34.28 31.97 -13.81
N LYS A 56 35.28 32.55 -14.48
CA LYS A 56 35.94 31.92 -15.65
C LYS A 56 37.01 30.86 -15.35
N LEU A 57 37.40 30.64 -14.09
CA LEU A 57 38.42 29.65 -13.73
C LEU A 57 37.92 28.19 -13.69
N THR A 58 36.59 27.94 -13.66
CA THR A 58 36.02 26.59 -13.48
C THR A 58 35.62 25.86 -14.76
N ASN A 59 35.41 26.55 -15.88
CA ASN A 59 34.85 25.92 -17.10
C ASN A 59 35.89 25.33 -18.05
N GLN A 60 37.12 25.85 -18.07
CA GLN A 60 38.18 25.28 -18.92
C GLN A 60 38.51 23.83 -18.54
N LEU A 61 38.53 23.57 -17.24
CA LEU A 61 38.74 22.23 -16.66
C LEU A 61 37.52 21.31 -16.84
N LEU A 62 36.36 21.88 -17.15
CA LEU A 62 35.11 21.18 -17.43
C LEU A 62 35.10 20.71 -18.90
N ASP A 63 35.48 21.60 -19.82
CA ASP A 63 35.52 21.34 -21.26
C ASP A 63 36.59 20.27 -21.60
N GLU A 64 37.78 20.36 -20.99
CA GLU A 64 38.83 19.32 -21.12
C GLU A 64 38.37 17.95 -20.62
N LYS A 65 37.51 17.90 -19.61
CA LYS A 65 36.96 16.65 -19.06
C LYS A 65 35.81 16.09 -19.90
N ILE A 66 35.07 16.94 -20.59
CA ILE A 66 34.00 16.52 -21.51
C ILE A 66 34.62 15.91 -22.77
N GLU A 67 35.68 16.49 -23.31
CA GLU A 67 36.39 15.89 -24.46
C GLU A 67 37.02 14.54 -24.10
N ALA A 68 37.68 14.43 -22.94
CA ALA A 68 38.22 13.15 -22.45
C ALA A 68 37.13 12.07 -22.23
N PHE A 69 35.90 12.47 -21.97
CA PHE A 69 34.75 11.57 -21.82
C PHE A 69 34.19 11.10 -23.18
N LEU A 70 34.23 11.96 -24.20
CA LEU A 70 33.76 11.64 -25.55
C LEU A 70 34.72 10.70 -26.30
N ASP A 71 36.02 10.78 -26.00
CA ASP A 71 37.05 9.95 -26.65
C ASP A 71 37.15 8.51 -26.10
N ASN A 72 36.62 8.25 -24.91
CA ASN A 72 36.62 6.91 -24.31
C ASN A 72 35.33 6.17 -24.67
N SER A 73 35.35 5.35 -25.73
CA SER A 73 34.26 4.47 -26.16
C SER A 73 33.66 3.67 -24.99
N PRO A 74 32.53 4.10 -24.40
CA PRO A 74 32.02 3.50 -23.18
C PRO A 74 31.35 2.14 -23.49
N PRO A 75 31.33 1.19 -22.54
CA PRO A 75 30.73 -0.12 -22.78
C PRO A 75 29.23 0.03 -23.07
N ILE A 76 28.83 -0.45 -24.25
CA ILE A 76 27.42 -0.47 -24.70
C ILE A 76 26.64 -1.45 -23.83
N ILE A 77 25.65 -0.94 -23.08
CA ILE A 77 24.70 -1.77 -22.34
C ILE A 77 23.56 -2.14 -23.29
N THR A 78 23.47 -3.41 -23.67
CA THR A 78 22.38 -3.99 -24.45
C THR A 78 21.22 -4.40 -23.53
N PRO A 79 20.04 -3.75 -23.58
CA PRO A 79 18.87 -4.24 -22.87
C PRO A 79 18.29 -5.49 -23.55
N ASN A 80 17.83 -6.46 -22.76
CA ASN A 80 17.14 -7.65 -23.27
C ASN A 80 15.84 -7.25 -23.98
N LEU A 81 15.72 -7.65 -25.25
CA LEU A 81 14.67 -7.27 -26.20
C LEU A 81 13.28 -7.88 -25.87
N ILE A 82 12.26 -7.20 -26.42
CA ILE A 82 10.80 -7.43 -26.41
C ILE A 82 10.35 -8.90 -26.56
N GLY A 83 11.17 -9.79 -27.14
CA GLY A 83 10.90 -11.24 -27.16
C GLY A 83 10.86 -11.92 -25.79
N THR A 84 11.54 -11.35 -24.79
CA THR A 84 11.43 -11.80 -23.38
C THR A 84 10.17 -11.31 -22.68
N ILE A 85 9.53 -10.25 -23.17
CA ILE A 85 8.31 -9.67 -22.57
C ILE A 85 7.09 -10.57 -22.84
N GLY A 86 7.00 -11.17 -24.02
CA GLY A 86 5.94 -12.14 -24.35
C GLY A 86 6.01 -13.40 -23.47
N ALA A 87 7.21 -13.98 -23.36
CA ALA A 87 7.43 -15.13 -22.48
C ALA A 87 7.20 -14.77 -21.00
N GLU A 88 7.77 -13.67 -20.49
CA GLU A 88 7.56 -13.25 -19.09
C GLU A 88 6.08 -12.96 -18.79
N LYS A 89 5.29 -12.47 -19.75
CA LYS A 89 3.86 -12.22 -19.59
C LYS A 89 3.05 -13.50 -19.36
N ASP A 90 3.34 -14.55 -20.12
CA ASP A 90 2.70 -15.85 -19.93
C ASP A 90 3.12 -16.48 -18.59
N PHE A 91 4.39 -16.34 -18.20
CA PHE A 91 4.87 -16.78 -16.89
C PHE A 91 4.23 -16.01 -15.72
N ILE A 92 4.10 -14.67 -15.79
CA ILE A 92 3.49 -13.85 -14.73
C ILE A 92 1.97 -14.08 -14.61
N GLN A 93 1.33 -14.59 -15.66
CA GLN A 93 -0.08 -15.03 -15.61
C GLN A 93 -0.25 -16.35 -14.86
N GLN A 94 0.77 -17.20 -14.84
CA GLN A 94 0.70 -18.56 -14.29
C GLN A 94 1.44 -18.71 -12.94
N TYR A 95 2.36 -17.81 -12.63
CA TYR A 95 3.27 -17.91 -11.49
C TYR A 95 3.40 -16.59 -10.72
N ASN A 96 3.71 -16.72 -9.43
CA ASN A 96 4.20 -15.62 -8.60
C ASN A 96 5.70 -15.41 -8.82
N ARG A 97 6.07 -14.22 -9.27
CA ARG A 97 7.47 -13.81 -9.39
C ARG A 97 7.93 -13.06 -8.14
N PHE A 98 9.08 -13.46 -7.61
CA PHE A 98 9.78 -12.79 -6.51
C PHE A 98 11.18 -12.38 -6.98
N ASP A 99 11.51 -11.11 -6.76
CA ASP A 99 12.77 -10.51 -7.18
C ASP A 99 13.60 -10.19 -5.92
N PHE A 100 14.84 -10.69 -5.89
CA PHE A 100 15.79 -10.49 -4.80
C PHE A 100 17.12 -9.95 -5.31
N ILE A 101 17.71 -9.02 -4.56
CA ILE A 101 19.06 -8.49 -4.76
C ILE A 101 19.91 -8.91 -3.57
N LEU A 102 20.99 -9.63 -3.85
CA LEU A 102 21.84 -10.28 -2.86
C LEU A 102 23.24 -9.65 -2.85
N GLU A 103 23.85 -9.63 -1.67
CA GLU A 103 25.28 -9.35 -1.55
C GLU A 103 26.08 -10.50 -2.19
N ARG A 104 27.05 -10.21 -3.06
CA ARG A 104 27.87 -11.28 -3.63
C ARG A 104 28.80 -11.85 -2.56
N SER A 105 28.50 -13.06 -2.10
CA SER A 105 29.32 -13.80 -1.14
C SER A 105 29.31 -15.28 -1.46
N LYS A 106 30.39 -16.00 -1.11
CA LYS A 106 30.46 -17.46 -1.25
C LYS A 106 29.28 -18.14 -0.55
N LYS A 107 28.93 -17.66 0.64
CA LYS A 107 27.75 -18.09 1.40
C LYS A 107 26.47 -18.02 0.56
N ASN A 108 26.16 -16.86 -0.03
CA ASN A 108 24.95 -16.69 -0.85
C ASN A 108 24.96 -17.61 -2.07
N LEU A 109 26.09 -17.75 -2.76
CA LEU A 109 26.20 -18.62 -3.93
C LEU A 109 25.98 -20.10 -3.56
N ASP A 110 26.53 -20.56 -2.45
CA ASP A 110 26.36 -21.95 -1.99
C ASP A 110 24.93 -22.21 -1.48
N SER A 111 24.34 -21.26 -0.75
CA SER A 111 22.94 -21.33 -0.32
C SER A 111 21.98 -21.34 -1.51
N LEU A 112 22.23 -20.56 -2.57
CA LEU A 112 21.42 -20.58 -3.79
C LEU A 112 21.43 -21.95 -4.46
N LYS A 113 22.58 -22.63 -4.56
CA LYS A 113 22.67 -23.99 -5.12
C LYS A 113 21.77 -24.98 -4.36
N GLN A 114 21.67 -24.83 -3.04
CA GLN A 114 20.79 -25.67 -2.23
C GLN A 114 19.31 -25.33 -2.45
N LEU A 115 18.97 -24.05 -2.61
CA LEU A 115 17.61 -23.58 -2.81
C LEU A 115 17.02 -23.98 -4.17
N VAL A 116 17.84 -24.12 -5.22
CA VAL A 116 17.41 -24.61 -6.54
C VAL A 116 16.73 -25.99 -6.45
N ASN A 117 17.10 -26.81 -5.45
CA ASN A 117 16.51 -28.14 -5.24
C ASN A 117 15.11 -28.08 -4.59
N VAL A 118 14.63 -26.90 -4.18
CA VAL A 118 13.25 -26.72 -3.73
C VAL A 118 12.40 -26.54 -4.99
N HIS A 119 11.47 -27.47 -5.26
CA HIS A 119 10.63 -27.49 -6.47
C HIS A 119 9.92 -26.15 -6.75
N GLU A 120 9.57 -25.38 -5.72
CA GLU A 120 8.92 -24.07 -5.89
C GLU A 120 9.90 -22.97 -6.33
N ILE A 121 11.21 -23.25 -6.33
CA ILE A 121 12.31 -22.32 -6.60
C ILE A 121 13.12 -22.79 -7.82
N SER A 122 12.87 -23.98 -8.38
CA SER A 122 13.73 -24.64 -9.39
C SER A 122 13.85 -23.90 -10.72
N ASP A 123 12.94 -22.96 -11.03
CA ASP A 123 13.01 -22.12 -12.24
C ASP A 123 13.93 -20.90 -12.03
N VAL A 124 15.15 -21.14 -11.56
CA VAL A 124 16.19 -20.12 -11.45
C VAL A 124 16.80 -19.91 -12.83
N LEU A 125 16.67 -18.70 -13.39
CA LEU A 125 17.47 -18.27 -14.55
C LEU A 125 18.94 -18.05 -14.11
N SER A 126 19.66 -19.15 -13.89
CA SER A 126 21.06 -19.18 -13.49
C SER A 126 22.02 -18.51 -14.49
N SER A 127 21.56 -18.31 -15.73
CA SER A 127 22.29 -17.65 -16.82
C SER A 127 22.53 -16.15 -16.64
N LEU A 128 21.97 -15.52 -15.59
CA LEU A 128 22.09 -14.07 -15.32
C LEU A 128 23.07 -13.72 -14.18
N ILE A 129 23.79 -14.69 -13.61
CA ILE A 129 24.85 -14.43 -12.62
C ILE A 129 26.10 -13.88 -13.35
N LYS A 130 26.00 -12.67 -13.92
CA LYS A 130 27.16 -11.94 -14.46
C LYS A 130 28.02 -11.38 -13.33
N GLU A 131 29.27 -11.07 -13.64
CA GLU A 131 30.25 -10.44 -12.76
C GLU A 131 29.86 -9.01 -12.37
N LYS A 132 28.88 -8.86 -11.48
CA LYS A 132 28.62 -7.62 -10.74
C LYS A 132 28.74 -7.88 -9.23
N GLN A 133 29.07 -6.84 -8.46
CA GLN A 133 29.20 -6.88 -6.98
C GLN A 133 27.89 -7.30 -6.27
N MET A 134 26.75 -7.22 -6.96
CA MET A 134 25.44 -7.65 -6.51
C MET A 134 24.93 -8.79 -7.41
N THR A 135 24.29 -9.79 -6.82
CA THR A 135 23.66 -10.90 -7.55
C THR A 135 22.14 -10.68 -7.56
N GLU A 136 21.56 -10.57 -8.74
CA GLU A 136 20.10 -10.59 -8.92
C GLU A 136 19.61 -12.03 -8.96
N PHE A 137 18.56 -12.32 -8.20
CA PHE A 137 17.94 -13.64 -8.12
C PHE A 137 16.43 -13.51 -8.28
N LYS A 138 15.88 -14.24 -9.25
CA LYS A 138 14.44 -14.32 -9.50
C LYS A 138 13.94 -15.71 -9.16
N CYS A 139 12.82 -15.79 -8.46
CA CYS A 139 12.14 -17.03 -8.11
C CYS A 139 10.70 -16.98 -8.65
N PHE A 140 10.27 -18.09 -9.25
CA PHE A 140 8.93 -18.26 -9.77
C PHE A 140 8.28 -19.42 -9.04
N THR A 141 7.25 -19.11 -8.25
CA THR A 141 6.45 -20.13 -7.55
C THR A 141 5.08 -20.22 -8.22
N SER A 142 4.38 -21.34 -8.07
CA SER A 142 2.93 -21.34 -8.31
C SER A 142 2.21 -20.31 -7.42
N PHE A 143 0.92 -20.08 -7.66
CA PHE A 143 0.14 -19.24 -6.75
C PHE A 143 0.15 -19.85 -5.35
N ILE A 144 0.71 -19.10 -4.40
CA ILE A 144 0.86 -19.51 -3.01
C ILE A 144 0.08 -18.56 -2.10
N SER A 145 -0.50 -19.11 -1.04
CA SER A 145 -1.26 -18.36 -0.04
C SER A 145 -0.39 -17.33 0.67
N LYS A 146 -1.03 -16.33 1.30
CA LYS A 146 -0.34 -15.37 2.18
C LYS A 146 0.60 -16.03 3.20
N LEU A 147 0.20 -17.14 3.82
CA LEU A 147 1.03 -17.82 4.82
C LEU A 147 2.27 -18.45 4.19
N GLN A 148 2.11 -19.13 3.05
CA GLN A 148 3.22 -19.73 2.31
C GLN A 148 4.22 -18.67 1.82
N LYS A 149 3.75 -17.48 1.38
CA LYS A 149 4.64 -16.35 1.06
C LYS A 149 5.46 -15.92 2.27
N GLY A 150 4.85 -15.82 3.44
CA GLY A 150 5.55 -15.50 4.69
C GLY A 150 6.64 -16.54 5.02
N LEU A 151 6.36 -17.83 4.79
CA LEU A 151 7.37 -18.89 4.93
C LEU A 151 8.48 -18.76 3.90
N LEU A 152 8.17 -18.41 2.64
CA LEU A 152 9.16 -18.20 1.59
C LEU A 152 10.10 -17.04 1.95
N PHE A 153 9.57 -15.87 2.31
CA PHE A 153 10.40 -14.76 2.75
C PHE A 153 11.23 -15.11 4.00
N SER A 154 10.68 -15.90 4.92
CA SER A 154 11.42 -16.39 6.10
C SER A 154 12.57 -17.33 5.71
N LEU A 155 12.35 -18.27 4.78
CA LEU A 155 13.40 -19.12 4.22
C LEU A 155 14.48 -18.28 3.56
N MET A 156 14.10 -17.38 2.65
CA MET A 156 15.06 -16.54 1.91
C MET A 156 15.88 -15.67 2.87
N ASN A 157 15.24 -15.00 3.84
CA ASN A 157 15.92 -14.18 4.85
C ASN A 157 16.80 -14.99 5.82
N SER A 158 16.59 -16.31 5.91
CA SER A 158 17.40 -17.21 6.74
C SER A 158 18.64 -17.70 6.02
N GLN A 159 18.47 -18.06 4.74
CA GLN A 159 19.51 -18.69 3.94
C GLN A 159 20.41 -17.66 3.24
N LEU A 160 19.88 -16.49 2.90
CA LEU A 160 20.56 -15.50 2.06
C LEU A 160 20.77 -14.18 2.80
N ASN A 161 21.89 -13.53 2.52
CA ASN A 161 22.14 -12.14 2.87
C ASN A 161 21.53 -11.25 1.78
N ILE A 162 20.27 -10.85 1.99
CA ILE A 162 19.44 -10.09 1.04
C ILE A 162 19.59 -8.60 1.32
N LYS A 163 19.84 -7.79 0.28
CA LYS A 163 19.78 -6.32 0.36
C LYS A 163 18.40 -5.78 0.02
N HIS A 164 17.75 -6.39 -0.97
CA HIS A 164 16.40 -6.05 -1.41
C HIS A 164 15.62 -7.31 -1.78
N GLY A 165 14.34 -7.39 -1.44
CA GLY A 165 13.52 -8.53 -1.82
C GLY A 165 12.03 -8.19 -1.83
N LYS A 166 11.33 -8.46 -2.92
CA LYS A 166 9.89 -8.23 -3.01
C LYS A 166 9.23 -9.15 -4.01
N ARG A 167 7.91 -9.32 -3.88
CA ARG A 167 7.10 -9.92 -4.94
C ARG A 167 6.93 -8.90 -6.07
N TYR A 168 7.15 -9.35 -7.30
CA TYR A 168 6.80 -8.58 -8.48
C TYR A 168 5.28 -8.64 -8.69
N ILE A 169 4.64 -7.49 -8.65
CA ILE A 169 3.24 -7.31 -9.03
C ILE A 169 3.28 -6.44 -10.27
N GLY A 170 2.82 -6.98 -11.42
CA GLY A 170 3.05 -6.46 -12.78
C GLY A 170 2.55 -5.07 -13.11
N GLN A 171 3.02 -4.05 -12.38
CA GLN A 171 2.84 -2.63 -12.66
C GLN A 171 3.82 -2.13 -13.73
N GLY A 172 4.76 -2.97 -14.20
CA GLY A 172 5.92 -2.50 -14.96
C GLY A 172 6.06 -2.97 -16.41
N HIS A 173 5.19 -3.84 -16.92
CA HIS A 173 5.35 -4.33 -18.31
C HIS A 173 4.19 -4.06 -19.26
N ASP A 174 2.96 -3.89 -18.78
CA ASP A 174 1.81 -3.86 -19.70
C ASP A 174 1.18 -2.48 -19.93
N TYR A 175 1.21 -1.48 -19.02
CA TYR A 175 0.63 -0.16 -19.33
C TYR A 175 1.36 0.97 -18.62
N GLY A 176 2.19 1.68 -19.39
CA GLY A 176 3.08 2.74 -18.96
C GLY A 176 4.21 3.05 -19.96
N THR A 177 4.38 2.27 -21.01
CA THR A 177 5.11 2.71 -22.21
C THR A 177 4.13 3.39 -23.15
N THR A 178 3.78 4.65 -22.85
CA THR A 178 3.54 5.52 -24.00
C THR A 178 4.88 5.67 -24.71
N LEU A 179 4.87 5.48 -26.03
CA LEU A 179 6.03 5.61 -26.93
C LEU A 179 6.83 6.92 -26.75
N ARG A 180 6.28 7.90 -26.01
CA ARG A 180 6.86 9.23 -25.78
C ARG A 180 8.06 9.30 -24.84
N ASN A 181 8.32 8.29 -24.01
CA ASN A 181 9.29 8.47 -22.92
C ASN A 181 10.64 7.79 -23.08
N LEU A 182 10.87 6.93 -24.08
CA LEU A 182 12.15 6.24 -24.15
C LEU A 182 12.75 6.08 -25.54
N PHE A 183 12.05 6.25 -26.67
CA PHE A 183 12.64 6.11 -28.01
C PHE A 183 12.58 7.43 -28.78
N ASP A 184 13.73 7.89 -29.28
CA ASP A 184 13.75 8.86 -30.38
C ASP A 184 13.63 8.08 -31.70
N SER A 185 12.45 8.13 -32.33
CA SER A 185 12.17 7.48 -33.62
C SER A 185 12.76 8.22 -34.82
N GLU A 186 13.15 9.48 -34.68
CA GLU A 186 13.90 10.23 -35.71
C GLU A 186 15.39 9.87 -35.69
N LYS A 187 15.95 9.58 -34.52
CA LYS A 187 17.39 9.28 -34.34
C LYS A 187 17.71 7.81 -34.08
N ARG A 188 16.71 6.94 -33.90
CA ARG A 188 16.82 5.52 -33.55
C ARG A 188 17.62 5.23 -32.27
N GLN A 189 17.38 5.96 -31.16
CA GLN A 189 18.08 5.73 -29.89
C GLN A 189 17.17 5.84 -28.66
N PHE A 190 17.51 5.17 -27.55
CA PHE A 190 16.77 5.19 -26.28
C PHE A 190 17.62 5.75 -25.09
N PHE A 191 17.02 6.34 -24.04
CA PHE A 191 17.77 6.93 -22.90
C PHE A 191 17.33 6.61 -21.45
N TYR A 192 18.37 6.48 -20.59
CA TYR A 192 18.57 6.67 -19.12
C TYR A 192 18.36 5.52 -18.10
N THR A 193 19.46 5.10 -17.44
CA THR A 193 19.48 4.30 -16.19
C THR A 193 20.66 4.64 -15.25
N LYS A 194 20.56 4.14 -14.00
CA LYS A 194 21.44 4.13 -12.80
C LYS A 194 22.92 4.55 -12.91
N ASP A 195 23.61 4.24 -13.99
CA ASP A 195 25.03 4.53 -14.16
C ASP A 195 25.31 6.04 -14.27
N LEU A 196 24.33 6.82 -14.76
CA LEU A 196 24.41 8.28 -14.78
C LEU A 196 24.36 8.89 -13.36
N PHE A 197 23.58 8.29 -12.45
CA PHE A 197 23.51 8.71 -11.04
C PHE A 197 24.81 8.39 -10.31
N GLU A 198 25.43 7.24 -10.61
CA GLU A 198 26.69 6.83 -9.99
C GLU A 198 27.87 7.69 -10.48
N HIS A 199 27.88 8.06 -11.77
CA HIS A 199 28.83 9.01 -12.33
C HIS A 199 28.63 10.43 -11.77
N GLN A 200 27.38 10.89 -11.66
CA GLN A 200 27.08 12.20 -11.06
C GLN A 200 27.48 12.26 -9.58
N PHE A 201 27.31 11.16 -8.83
CA PHE A 201 27.72 11.07 -7.42
C PHE A 201 29.25 11.06 -7.26
N ARG A 202 29.98 10.32 -8.10
CA ARG A 202 31.46 10.32 -8.13
C ARG A 202 32.01 11.68 -8.55
N TYR A 203 31.33 12.36 -9.47
CA TYR A 203 31.67 13.69 -9.95
C TYR A 203 31.48 14.77 -8.87
N VAL A 204 30.36 14.74 -8.14
CA VAL A 204 30.12 15.64 -6.98
C VAL A 204 31.20 15.41 -5.90
N LYS A 205 31.58 14.15 -5.63
CA LYS A 205 32.65 13.81 -4.68
C LYS A 205 34.03 14.35 -5.10
N ALA A 206 34.29 14.43 -6.39
CA ALA A 206 35.56 14.93 -6.93
C ALA A 206 35.66 16.47 -6.92
N ILE A 207 34.53 17.18 -7.01
CA ILE A 207 34.50 18.66 -7.08
C ILE A 207 34.50 19.31 -5.69
N PHE A 208 33.75 18.76 -4.73
CA PHE A 208 33.56 19.40 -3.42
C PHE A 208 34.52 18.89 -2.32
N GLY A 209 35.52 18.10 -2.70
CA GLY A 209 36.41 17.40 -1.76
C GLY A 209 35.70 16.26 -1.03
N ASP A 210 36.45 15.50 -0.25
CA ASP A 210 35.90 14.41 0.57
C ASP A 210 34.91 15.03 1.56
N VAL A 211 33.62 14.94 1.25
CA VAL A 211 32.54 15.29 2.16
C VAL A 211 32.62 14.28 3.31
N SER A 212 33.47 14.59 4.28
CA SER A 212 33.78 13.76 5.45
C SER A 212 32.70 13.81 6.52
N THR A 213 31.52 14.36 6.21
CA THR A 213 30.34 13.65 6.67
C THR A 213 30.34 12.32 5.94
N MET A 214 31.03 11.32 6.52
CA MET A 214 30.42 10.01 6.59
C MET A 214 28.95 10.31 6.81
N ILE A 215 28.13 10.11 5.78
CA ILE A 215 26.81 9.58 6.01
C ILE A 215 27.19 8.34 6.78
N ARG A 216 27.19 8.45 8.12
CA ARG A 216 27.34 7.30 8.98
C ARG A 216 26.29 6.39 8.36
N PRO A 217 26.65 5.21 7.82
CA PRO A 217 25.62 4.22 7.60
C PRO A 217 24.86 4.25 8.92
N PRO A 218 23.54 4.57 8.91
CA PRO A 218 22.79 4.69 10.14
C PRO A 218 23.25 3.54 11.01
N SER A 219 23.70 3.86 12.22
CA SER A 219 24.24 2.89 13.18
C SER A 219 23.44 1.61 13.01
N PRO A 220 24.09 0.44 12.85
CA PRO A 220 23.44 -0.76 12.35
C PRO A 220 22.09 -0.86 13.04
N PRO A 221 20.99 -0.88 12.27
CA PRO A 221 19.64 -0.79 12.80
C PRO A 221 19.53 -1.54 14.12
N HIS A 222 18.67 -1.05 15.02
CA HIS A 222 17.82 -2.04 15.68
C HIS A 222 17.11 -2.76 14.53
N HIS A 223 17.71 -3.82 13.99
CA HIS A 223 17.24 -4.53 12.82
C HIS A 223 15.90 -5.08 13.22
N LEU A 224 14.84 -4.36 12.84
CA LEU A 224 13.48 -4.82 13.00
C LEU A 224 13.45 -6.13 12.22
N ASN A 225 13.45 -7.24 12.93
CA ASN A 225 13.55 -8.54 12.29
C ASN A 225 12.17 -8.88 11.72
N LEU A 226 11.92 -8.41 10.50
CA LEU A 226 10.66 -8.54 9.78
C LEU A 226 10.26 -10.00 9.55
N PHE A 227 11.25 -10.91 9.52
CA PHE A 227 11.08 -12.33 9.28
C PHE A 227 11.86 -13.12 10.35
N PRO A 228 11.31 -13.26 11.57
CA PRO A 228 12.02 -13.82 12.71
C PRO A 228 12.19 -15.34 12.64
N LEU A 229 11.35 -16.00 11.84
CA LEU A 229 11.38 -17.44 11.71
C LEU A 229 12.61 -17.86 10.90
N LYS A 230 13.53 -18.61 11.55
CA LYS A 230 14.68 -19.20 10.88
C LYS A 230 14.30 -20.55 10.28
N LEU A 231 14.29 -20.65 8.95
CA LEU A 231 13.92 -21.88 8.23
C LEU A 231 15.07 -22.40 7.38
N ASN A 232 15.27 -23.72 7.40
CA ASN A 232 16.02 -24.44 6.37
C ASN A 232 15.05 -24.97 5.29
N PRO A 233 15.56 -25.44 4.13
CA PRO A 233 14.71 -25.93 3.04
C PRO A 233 13.76 -27.08 3.43
N ILE A 234 14.19 -28.00 4.30
CA ILE A 234 13.39 -29.17 4.71
C ILE A 234 12.21 -28.72 5.57
N ASP A 235 12.47 -27.85 6.55
CA ASP A 235 11.44 -27.28 7.42
C ASP A 235 10.42 -26.46 6.63
N TYR A 236 10.91 -25.69 5.65
CA TYR A 236 10.04 -24.96 4.72
C TYR A 236 9.10 -25.91 3.96
N ILE A 237 9.64 -26.94 3.31
CA ILE A 237 8.85 -27.91 2.54
C ILE A 237 7.80 -28.59 3.44
N LYS A 238 8.19 -29.00 4.64
CA LYS A 238 7.29 -29.62 5.62
C LYS A 238 6.15 -28.67 6.01
N GLN A 239 6.44 -27.42 6.33
CA GLN A 239 5.43 -26.44 6.72
C GLN A 239 4.51 -26.04 5.57
N VAL A 240 5.05 -25.86 4.36
CA VAL A 240 4.27 -25.53 3.17
C VAL A 240 3.33 -26.67 2.80
N ASN A 241 3.78 -27.92 2.85
CA ASN A 241 2.95 -29.09 2.59
C ASN A 241 1.79 -29.22 3.60
N ASN A 242 2.03 -28.88 4.87
CA ASN A 242 0.98 -28.84 5.90
C ASN A 242 -0.06 -27.74 5.67
N LEU A 243 0.26 -26.70 4.89
CA LEU A 243 -0.63 -25.58 4.57
C LEU A 243 -1.42 -25.78 3.28
N ARG A 244 -1.18 -26.87 2.52
CA ARG A 244 -1.96 -27.18 1.31
C ARG A 244 -3.37 -27.63 1.69
N GLU A 245 -4.27 -26.67 1.85
CA GLU A 245 -5.71 -26.94 1.93
C GLU A 245 -6.23 -27.32 0.55
N LYS A 246 -6.99 -28.41 0.45
CA LYS A 246 -7.78 -28.72 -0.75
C LYS A 246 -9.09 -27.92 -0.66
N PRO A 247 -9.28 -26.89 -1.49
CA PRO A 247 -10.51 -26.12 -1.48
C PRO A 247 -11.70 -27.02 -1.86
N ASP A 248 -12.87 -26.68 -1.35
CA ASP A 248 -14.14 -27.32 -1.70
C ASP A 248 -15.03 -26.25 -2.35
N TYR A 249 -15.45 -26.52 -3.59
CA TYR A 249 -16.25 -25.59 -4.38
C TYR A 249 -17.68 -26.11 -4.62
N THR A 250 -18.12 -27.07 -3.81
CA THR A 250 -19.46 -27.65 -3.92
C THR A 250 -20.52 -26.56 -3.78
N ILE A 251 -21.22 -26.25 -4.88
CA ILE A 251 -22.17 -25.13 -4.98
C ILE A 251 -23.26 -25.22 -3.91
N SER A 252 -23.81 -26.40 -3.65
CA SER A 252 -24.85 -26.59 -2.64
C SER A 252 -24.37 -26.25 -1.23
N HIS A 253 -23.12 -26.60 -0.88
CA HIS A 253 -22.55 -26.24 0.41
C HIS A 253 -22.16 -24.77 0.51
N LEU A 254 -21.66 -24.18 -0.57
CA LEU A 254 -21.39 -22.74 -0.65
C LEU A 254 -22.69 -21.93 -0.54
N ALA A 255 -23.79 -22.38 -1.14
CA ALA A 255 -25.10 -21.75 -1.01
C ALA A 255 -25.61 -21.81 0.44
N LYS A 256 -25.44 -22.94 1.14
CA LYS A 256 -25.70 -23.03 2.59
C LYS A 256 -24.83 -22.06 3.39
N LEU A 257 -23.55 -21.94 3.05
CA LEU A 257 -22.63 -20.99 3.68
C LEU A 257 -23.08 -19.54 3.47
N LEU A 258 -23.51 -19.18 2.25
CA LEU A 258 -24.04 -17.86 1.94
C LEU A 258 -25.33 -17.58 2.72
N HIS A 259 -26.26 -18.54 2.75
CA HIS A 259 -27.49 -18.43 3.53
C HIS A 259 -27.19 -18.21 5.02
N PHE A 260 -26.29 -19.01 5.60
CA PHE A 260 -25.83 -18.85 6.97
C PHE A 260 -25.14 -17.50 7.20
N HIS A 261 -24.32 -17.03 6.26
CA HIS A 261 -23.67 -15.72 6.34
C HIS A 261 -24.70 -14.58 6.44
N LEU A 262 -25.76 -14.64 5.62
CA LEU A 262 -26.83 -13.64 5.61
C LEU A 262 -27.72 -13.70 6.86
N GLN A 263 -27.84 -14.87 7.51
CA GLN A 263 -28.62 -15.08 8.73
C GLN A 263 -27.78 -15.09 10.01
N LEU A 264 -26.47 -14.84 9.92
CA LEU A 264 -25.52 -15.05 11.00
C LEU A 264 -25.96 -14.43 12.33
N LYS A 265 -26.41 -13.17 12.29
CA LYS A 265 -26.88 -12.46 13.49
C LYS A 265 -28.04 -13.19 14.17
N ASN A 266 -29.05 -13.58 13.37
CA ASN A 266 -30.25 -14.26 13.85
C ASN A 266 -29.92 -15.65 14.40
N THR A 267 -29.06 -16.40 13.71
CA THR A 267 -28.65 -17.74 14.17
C THR A 267 -27.84 -17.69 15.44
N LEU A 268 -26.97 -16.69 15.62
CA LEU A 268 -26.19 -16.53 16.86
C LEU A 268 -27.04 -16.08 18.06
N PHE A 269 -28.11 -15.32 17.80
CA PHE A 269 -29.04 -14.89 18.84
C PHE A 269 -29.82 -16.06 19.44
N HIS A 270 -30.25 -17.02 18.61
CA HIS A 270 -31.04 -18.19 19.02
C HIS A 270 -30.16 -19.44 19.22
N SER A 271 -29.97 -19.91 20.47
CA SER A 271 -29.07 -21.04 20.76
C SER A 271 -29.40 -22.29 19.98
N GLU A 272 -30.68 -22.64 19.88
CA GLU A 272 -31.14 -23.89 19.27
C GLU A 272 -30.76 -23.96 17.78
N GLN A 273 -30.95 -22.85 17.05
CA GLN A 273 -30.56 -22.75 15.64
C GLN A 273 -29.04 -22.90 15.48
N TYR A 274 -28.25 -22.28 16.35
CA TYR A 274 -26.80 -22.45 16.32
C TYR A 274 -26.38 -23.90 16.60
N GLN A 275 -27.01 -24.56 17.59
CA GLN A 275 -26.70 -25.96 17.93
C GLN A 275 -27.02 -26.92 16.78
N GLN A 276 -28.05 -26.64 15.99
CA GLN A 276 -28.36 -27.43 14.79
C GLN A 276 -27.33 -27.20 13.69
N VAL A 277 -27.02 -25.93 13.37
CA VAL A 277 -26.17 -25.58 12.23
C VAL A 277 -24.70 -25.92 12.46
N LYS A 278 -24.20 -25.82 13.69
CA LYS A 278 -22.77 -26.08 13.98
C LYS A 278 -22.33 -27.51 13.60
N ASP A 279 -23.27 -28.44 13.57
CA ASP A 279 -23.00 -29.85 13.31
C ASP A 279 -23.06 -30.23 11.83
N GLU A 280 -23.61 -29.35 10.99
CA GLU A 280 -23.67 -29.54 9.56
C GLU A 280 -22.28 -29.56 8.90
N TYR A 281 -22.17 -30.33 7.82
CA TYR A 281 -20.94 -30.48 7.04
C TYR A 281 -20.37 -29.14 6.58
N PHE A 282 -21.21 -28.26 6.00
CA PHE A 282 -20.75 -26.98 5.49
C PHE A 282 -20.13 -26.12 6.61
N PHE A 283 -20.69 -26.15 7.82
CA PHE A 283 -20.19 -25.35 8.93
C PHE A 283 -18.78 -25.80 9.32
N LYS A 284 -18.60 -27.11 9.56
CA LYS A 284 -17.32 -27.71 9.92
C LYS A 284 -16.27 -27.53 8.82
N LYS A 285 -16.70 -27.62 7.56
CA LYS A 285 -15.84 -27.51 6.37
C LYS A 285 -15.38 -26.08 6.11
N TYR A 286 -16.26 -25.08 6.17
CA TYR A 286 -15.97 -23.73 5.68
C TYR A 286 -15.73 -22.68 6.77
N ILE A 287 -16.23 -22.86 8.00
CA ILE A 287 -16.17 -21.82 9.03
C ILE A 287 -14.95 -22.05 9.95
N LYS A 288 -13.91 -21.24 9.73
CA LYS A 288 -12.71 -21.23 10.57
C LYS A 288 -12.98 -20.64 11.94
N ALA A 289 -13.61 -19.46 11.99
CA ALA A 289 -13.95 -18.75 13.21
C ALA A 289 -15.16 -17.84 12.97
N ILE A 290 -15.91 -17.55 14.03
CA ILE A 290 -16.93 -16.49 14.03
C ILE A 290 -16.37 -15.37 14.91
N LYS A 291 -16.21 -14.17 14.35
CA LYS A 291 -15.60 -13.02 15.00
C LYS A 291 -16.63 -11.90 15.11
N PHE A 292 -16.31 -10.80 15.79
CA PHE A 292 -17.20 -9.62 15.79
C PHE A 292 -16.42 -8.31 15.69
N LYS A 293 -17.14 -7.26 15.26
CA LYS A 293 -16.69 -5.85 15.31
C LYS A 293 -17.61 -5.10 16.26
N PRO A 294 -17.10 -4.40 17.28
CA PRO A 294 -17.91 -3.52 18.11
C PRO A 294 -18.41 -2.30 17.31
N SER A 295 -19.62 -1.84 17.60
CA SER A 295 -20.11 -0.52 17.20
C SER A 295 -19.45 0.54 18.09
N PHE A 296 -18.18 0.84 17.81
CA PHE A 296 -17.39 1.72 18.67
C PHE A 296 -18.01 3.10 18.89
N GLY A 297 -18.74 3.64 17.90
CA GLY A 297 -19.43 4.92 18.03
C GLY A 297 -20.42 4.96 19.20
N SER A 298 -21.17 3.87 19.41
CA SER A 298 -22.14 3.76 20.51
C SER A 298 -21.48 3.79 21.91
N PHE A 299 -20.19 3.46 21.99
CA PHE A 299 -19.38 3.52 23.20
C PHE A 299 -18.50 4.78 23.28
N GLY A 300 -18.63 5.73 22.35
CA GLY A 300 -17.82 6.95 22.33
C GLY A 300 -16.40 6.76 21.81
N PHE A 301 -16.13 5.65 21.11
CA PHE A 301 -14.85 5.35 20.47
C PHE A 301 -14.97 5.36 18.94
N SER A 302 -13.84 5.29 18.28
CA SER A 302 -13.72 5.01 16.86
C SER A 302 -12.49 4.15 16.61
N GLN A 303 -12.61 3.29 15.60
CA GLN A 303 -11.50 2.47 15.15
C GLN A 303 -10.76 3.21 14.05
N PHE A 304 -9.50 3.53 14.32
CA PHE A 304 -8.64 4.26 13.39
C PHE A 304 -7.61 3.33 12.74
N TYR A 305 -7.27 3.69 11.52
CA TYR A 305 -6.25 3.04 10.71
C TYR A 305 -5.23 4.09 10.28
N LEU A 306 -3.95 3.75 10.41
CA LEU A 306 -2.84 4.56 9.95
C LEU A 306 -2.05 3.77 8.91
N PHE A 307 -2.09 4.21 7.66
CA PHE A 307 -1.01 3.91 6.71
C PHE A 307 0.07 4.97 6.88
N VAL A 308 1.34 4.57 7.02
CA VAL A 308 2.46 5.50 7.07
C VAL A 308 3.67 4.91 6.37
N ASP A 309 4.31 5.71 5.52
CA ASP A 309 5.57 5.41 4.85
C ASP A 309 6.66 6.36 5.36
N PHE A 310 7.79 5.78 5.78
CA PHE A 310 8.92 6.50 6.36
C PHE A 310 10.11 6.51 5.39
N TYR A 311 11.01 7.49 5.50
CA TYR A 311 12.27 7.47 4.76
C TYR A 311 13.24 6.43 5.34
N ASP A 312 13.33 6.35 6.66
CA ASP A 312 14.08 5.35 7.39
C ASP A 312 13.30 4.88 8.64
N LEU A 313 13.11 3.56 8.76
CA LEU A 313 12.46 2.95 9.92
C LEU A 313 13.33 3.02 11.18
N ASN A 314 14.65 3.20 11.06
CA ASN A 314 15.57 3.29 12.19
C ASN A 314 15.38 4.56 13.03
N GLU A 315 14.87 5.62 12.42
CA GLU A 315 14.58 6.88 13.08
C GLU A 315 13.20 6.88 13.77
N VAL A 316 12.46 5.77 13.72
CA VAL A 316 11.11 5.67 14.29
C VAL A 316 11.16 5.16 15.73
N ASP A 317 10.63 5.93 16.67
CA ASP A 317 10.33 5.43 18.01
C ASP A 317 9.07 4.57 17.98
N PHE A 318 9.26 3.25 17.86
CA PHE A 318 8.15 2.29 17.81
C PHE A 318 7.39 2.15 19.12
N LYS A 319 8.00 2.42 20.29
CA LYS A 319 7.29 2.37 21.57
C LYS A 319 6.26 3.50 21.65
N VAL A 320 6.61 4.67 21.13
CA VAL A 320 5.68 5.79 20.99
C VAL A 320 4.64 5.49 19.91
N LEU A 321 5.01 4.84 18.81
CA LEU A 321 4.07 4.46 17.76
C LEU A 321 3.01 3.45 18.24
N PHE A 322 3.37 2.53 19.15
CA PHE A 322 2.49 1.48 19.66
C PHE A 322 1.99 1.78 21.09
N LEU A 323 1.20 2.85 21.24
CA LEU A 323 0.59 3.26 22.51
C LEU A 323 -0.39 2.22 23.11
N LYS A 324 -0.84 2.51 24.34
CA LYS A 324 -1.83 1.73 25.11
C LYS A 324 -3.21 1.54 24.44
N ASN A 325 -3.46 2.07 23.24
CA ASN A 325 -4.70 1.79 22.48
C ASN A 325 -4.45 1.09 21.14
N PHE A 326 -3.24 0.59 20.92
CA PHE A 326 -2.84 -0.17 19.75
C PHE A 326 -3.60 -1.49 19.67
N GLN A 327 -4.06 -1.86 18.47
CA GLN A 327 -4.74 -3.13 18.21
C GLN A 327 -3.89 -4.09 17.37
N GLY A 328 -3.18 -3.59 16.37
CA GLY A 328 -2.43 -4.45 15.47
C GLY A 328 -1.63 -3.70 14.42
N LEU A 329 -0.62 -4.40 13.90
CA LEU A 329 0.32 -3.93 12.89
C LEU A 329 0.30 -4.87 11.70
N LYS A 330 0.35 -4.31 10.49
CA LYS A 330 0.64 -5.03 9.25
C LYS A 330 1.67 -4.28 8.43
N PHE A 331 2.40 -5.01 7.60
CA PHE A 331 3.38 -4.46 6.68
C PHE A 331 3.44 -5.35 5.43
N PRO A 332 3.77 -4.84 4.24
CA PRO A 332 3.95 -5.66 3.05
C PRO A 332 5.15 -6.59 3.21
N MET A 333 5.04 -7.83 2.72
CA MET A 333 6.17 -8.77 2.71
C MET A 333 7.23 -8.32 1.70
N CYS A 334 8.20 -7.54 2.18
CA CYS A 334 9.38 -7.14 1.44
C CYS A 334 10.58 -6.98 2.39
N ILE A 335 11.78 -6.97 1.82
CA ILE A 335 13.04 -6.67 2.47
C ILE A 335 13.55 -5.39 1.83
N GLU A 336 13.35 -4.25 2.48
CA GLU A 336 13.77 -2.92 2.02
C GLU A 336 14.22 -2.09 3.23
N SER A 337 14.98 -1.00 3.00
CA SER A 337 15.39 -0.07 4.05
C SER A 337 14.22 0.73 4.63
N SER A 338 13.18 0.96 3.83
CA SER A 338 11.94 1.61 4.23
C SER A 338 10.76 0.71 3.87
N ILE A 339 9.86 0.44 4.81
CA ILE A 339 8.66 -0.35 4.56
C ILE A 339 7.47 0.39 5.15
N PRO A 340 6.37 0.56 4.40
CA PRO A 340 5.18 1.20 4.95
C PRO A 340 4.52 0.32 6.01
N LEU A 341 4.00 0.96 7.04
CA LEU A 341 3.29 0.32 8.14
C LEU A 341 1.80 0.62 8.03
N PHE A 342 0.98 -0.41 8.24
CA PHE A 342 -0.46 -0.31 8.32
C PHE A 342 -0.92 -0.69 9.72
N ILE A 343 -1.29 0.31 10.50
CA ILE A 343 -1.49 0.20 11.94
C ILE A 343 -2.94 0.48 12.31
N LYS A 344 -3.39 -0.17 13.37
CA LYS A 344 -4.78 -0.13 13.83
C LYS A 344 -4.87 0.30 15.29
N TYR A 345 -5.74 1.26 15.60
CA TYR A 345 -5.92 1.85 16.93
C TYR A 345 -7.40 1.94 17.32
N ILE A 346 -7.65 2.04 18.62
CA ILE A 346 -8.91 2.57 19.17
C ILE A 346 -8.63 3.95 19.75
N TYR A 347 -9.44 4.94 19.42
CA TYR A 347 -9.39 6.26 20.07
C TYR A 347 -10.80 6.74 20.39
N PRO A 348 -10.96 7.74 21.28
CA PRO A 348 -12.21 8.47 21.41
C PRO A 348 -12.68 9.04 20.06
N SER A 349 -13.98 9.04 19.81
CA SER A 349 -14.56 9.40 18.50
C SER A 349 -14.40 10.87 18.10
N HIS A 350 -14.36 11.77 19.09
CA HIS A 350 -14.35 13.23 18.92
C HIS A 350 -12.94 13.84 18.96
N LEU A 351 -11.93 13.06 19.37
CA LEU A 351 -10.53 13.48 19.47
C LEU A 351 -9.62 12.31 19.04
N PRO A 352 -9.42 12.08 17.72
CA PRO A 352 -8.18 11.42 17.33
C PRO A 352 -7.06 12.28 17.89
N ASN A 353 -6.15 11.67 18.66
CA ASN A 353 -5.11 12.43 19.35
C ASN A 353 -4.29 13.21 18.31
N ASP A 354 -4.57 14.50 18.07
CA ASP A 354 -3.85 15.29 17.08
C ASP A 354 -2.38 15.39 17.49
N LYS A 355 -2.07 15.35 18.79
CA LYS A 355 -0.69 15.23 19.30
C LYS A 355 -0.01 13.92 18.88
N TYR A 356 -0.74 12.84 18.58
CA TYR A 356 -0.16 11.56 18.15
C TYR A 356 0.35 11.62 16.70
N LEU A 357 -0.44 12.18 15.78
CA LEU A 357 0.06 12.49 14.43
C LEU A 357 1.11 13.58 14.54
N ASN A 358 0.82 14.69 15.23
CA ASN A 358 1.73 15.82 15.37
C ASN A 358 3.07 15.46 16.01
N TRP A 359 3.21 14.50 16.94
CA TRP A 359 4.52 14.24 17.57
C TRP A 359 5.50 13.50 16.65
N GLN A 360 5.02 12.56 15.82
CA GLN A 360 5.88 11.92 14.80
C GLN A 360 5.91 12.71 13.48
N THR A 361 4.91 13.57 13.20
CA THR A 361 4.86 14.42 11.99
C THR A 361 5.36 15.85 12.19
N HIS A 362 5.60 16.36 13.41
CA HIS A 362 6.18 17.70 13.64
C HIS A 362 7.58 17.82 13.03
N ARG A 363 8.29 16.70 12.89
CA ARG A 363 9.47 16.57 12.03
C ARG A 363 9.13 15.74 10.81
N LYS A 364 8.22 16.20 9.93
CA LYS A 364 7.93 15.65 8.58
C LYS A 364 9.18 15.18 7.80
N LYS A 365 10.38 15.59 8.20
CA LYS A 365 11.68 15.07 7.78
C LYS A 365 11.72 13.55 7.53
N ASN A 366 11.14 12.71 8.40
CA ASN A 366 11.20 11.24 8.21
C ASN A 366 9.91 10.60 7.68
N VAL A 367 8.83 11.35 7.44
CA VAL A 367 7.57 10.79 6.90
C VAL A 367 7.44 11.15 5.42
N ARG A 368 7.40 10.13 4.56
CA ARG A 368 7.18 10.32 3.12
C ARG A 368 5.71 10.52 2.80
N SER A 369 4.83 9.69 3.37
CA SER A 369 3.39 9.84 3.22
C SER A 369 2.64 9.15 4.36
N TYR A 370 1.41 9.59 4.64
CA TYR A 370 0.53 8.86 5.53
C TYR A 370 -0.94 9.09 5.18
N CYS A 371 -1.80 8.15 5.58
CA CYS A 371 -3.25 8.30 5.57
C CYS A 371 -3.81 7.75 6.88
N PHE A 372 -4.47 8.62 7.65
CA PHE A 372 -5.07 8.31 8.94
C PHE A 372 -6.59 8.47 8.86
N TYR A 373 -7.34 7.41 9.11
CA TYR A 373 -8.78 7.40 8.89
C TYR A 373 -9.55 6.53 9.87
N SER A 374 -10.82 6.87 10.07
CA SER A 374 -11.81 6.03 10.74
C SER A 374 -12.81 5.46 9.72
N VAL A 375 -13.35 4.27 10.01
CA VAL A 375 -14.42 3.66 9.20
C VAL A 375 -15.77 4.06 9.77
N GLU A 376 -16.62 4.64 8.92
CA GLU A 376 -17.96 5.10 9.30
C GLU A 376 -19.00 4.02 9.02
N LYS A 377 -18.93 3.43 7.81
CA LYS A 377 -19.86 2.42 7.34
C LYS A 377 -19.14 1.36 6.51
N GLU A 378 -19.58 0.12 6.59
CA GLU A 378 -19.02 -1.01 5.84
C GLU A 378 -20.10 -1.80 5.12
N TYR A 379 -19.88 -2.02 3.83
CA TYR A 379 -20.69 -2.82 2.93
C TYR A 379 -19.95 -4.13 2.66
N ARG A 380 -20.51 -5.25 3.13
CA ARG A 380 -19.91 -6.58 2.98
C ARG A 380 -20.64 -7.36 1.90
N ILE A 381 -19.87 -7.79 0.92
CA ILE A 381 -20.34 -8.50 -0.26
C ILE A 381 -19.84 -9.93 -0.17
N PHE A 382 -20.80 -10.85 -0.09
CA PHE A 382 -20.59 -12.27 -0.34
C PHE A 382 -21.64 -12.74 -1.33
N GLN A 383 -21.22 -13.20 -2.51
CA GLN A 383 -22.14 -13.65 -3.56
C GLN A 383 -21.54 -14.82 -4.35
N LEU A 384 -22.41 -15.63 -4.97
CA LEU A 384 -22.05 -16.81 -5.75
C LEU A 384 -22.47 -16.69 -7.22
N ASP A 385 -23.17 -15.63 -7.59
CA ASP A 385 -23.85 -15.50 -8.89
C ASP A 385 -22.86 -15.23 -10.04
N ARG A 386 -21.61 -14.90 -9.71
CA ARG A 386 -20.55 -14.59 -10.67
C ARG A 386 -19.26 -15.31 -10.30
N ASN A 387 -18.41 -15.55 -11.29
CA ASN A 387 -17.04 -16.03 -11.12
C ASN A 387 -16.88 -17.38 -10.37
N LEU A 388 -17.94 -18.18 -10.24
CA LEU A 388 -17.88 -19.54 -9.71
C LEU A 388 -18.16 -20.53 -10.85
N SER A 389 -17.22 -21.43 -11.12
CA SER A 389 -17.37 -22.56 -12.05
C SER A 389 -17.38 -23.89 -11.30
N SER A 390 -17.53 -25.00 -12.02
CA SER A 390 -17.37 -26.35 -11.48
C SER A 390 -15.95 -26.63 -10.93
N GLU A 391 -14.96 -25.87 -11.39
CA GLU A 391 -13.55 -26.01 -11.01
C GLU A 391 -13.13 -25.04 -9.89
N GLY A 392 -13.97 -24.06 -9.57
CA GLY A 392 -13.74 -23.10 -8.48
C GLY A 392 -13.94 -21.65 -8.89
N TRP A 393 -13.26 -20.74 -8.20
CA TRP A 393 -13.35 -19.31 -8.50
C TRP A 393 -12.54 -18.94 -9.74
N VAL A 394 -13.20 -18.43 -10.77
CA VAL A 394 -12.56 -18.01 -12.02
C VAL A 394 -12.60 -16.49 -12.11
N TYR A 395 -11.52 -15.84 -11.67
CA TYR A 395 -11.39 -14.39 -11.72
C TYR A 395 -10.71 -14.00 -13.02
N ASP A 396 -11.50 -13.44 -13.93
CA ASP A 396 -11.06 -13.02 -15.25
C ASP A 396 -11.01 -11.48 -15.33
N LYS A 397 -9.81 -10.97 -15.64
CA LYS A 397 -9.54 -9.53 -15.71
C LYS A 397 -10.35 -8.82 -16.81
N ASP A 398 -10.56 -9.49 -17.95
CA ASP A 398 -11.22 -8.90 -19.11
C ASP A 398 -12.74 -8.90 -18.90
N LYS A 399 -13.28 -9.95 -18.24
CA LYS A 399 -14.68 -9.92 -17.77
C LYS A 399 -14.92 -8.81 -16.74
N PHE A 400 -13.99 -8.61 -15.80
CA PHE A 400 -14.08 -7.49 -14.86
C PHE A 400 -14.03 -6.13 -15.58
N LYS A 401 -13.08 -5.95 -16.51
CA LYS A 401 -12.97 -4.73 -17.31
C LYS A 401 -14.27 -4.43 -18.07
N ILE A 402 -14.81 -5.41 -18.80
CA ILE A 402 -16.07 -5.26 -19.54
C ILE A 402 -17.23 -4.93 -18.58
N TYR A 403 -17.28 -5.56 -17.40
CA TYR A 403 -18.30 -5.27 -16.39
C TYR A 403 -18.21 -3.82 -15.90
N ALA A 404 -17.01 -3.35 -15.55
CA ALA A 404 -16.77 -1.98 -15.12
C ALA A 404 -17.10 -0.97 -16.22
N GLU A 405 -16.67 -1.21 -17.46
CA GLU A 405 -16.98 -0.35 -18.61
C GLU A 405 -18.49 -0.26 -18.87
N ARG A 406 -19.21 -1.37 -18.79
CA ARG A 406 -20.68 -1.35 -18.96
C ARG A 406 -21.35 -0.49 -17.89
N LEU A 407 -20.93 -0.60 -16.63
CA LEU A 407 -21.42 0.24 -15.54
C LEU A 407 -21.11 1.73 -15.73
N LEU A 408 -19.95 2.06 -16.29
CA LEU A 408 -19.51 3.44 -16.46
C LEU A 408 -20.14 4.13 -17.68
N PHE A 409 -20.35 3.40 -18.78
CA PHE A 409 -20.68 3.98 -20.08
C PHE A 409 -22.09 3.66 -20.59
N ARG A 410 -22.76 2.61 -20.09
CA ARG A 410 -24.11 2.25 -20.56
C ARG A 410 -25.16 2.74 -19.56
N LYS A 411 -25.87 3.82 -19.92
CA LYS A 411 -26.95 4.40 -19.09
C LYS A 411 -28.02 3.39 -18.65
N ASN A 412 -28.32 2.40 -19.48
CA ASN A 412 -29.36 1.40 -19.23
C ASN A 412 -28.84 0.12 -18.55
N TYR A 413 -27.54 0.03 -18.28
CA TYR A 413 -26.97 -1.15 -17.62
C TYR A 413 -27.04 -0.99 -16.11
N ASN A 414 -28.06 -1.60 -15.51
CA ASN A 414 -28.23 -1.63 -14.06
C ASN A 414 -28.15 -3.08 -13.56
N PRO A 415 -26.94 -3.60 -13.27
CA PRO A 415 -26.81 -4.97 -12.79
C PRO A 415 -27.44 -5.10 -11.42
N GLN A 416 -28.23 -6.16 -11.23
CA GLN A 416 -28.75 -6.49 -9.90
C GLN A 416 -27.57 -6.67 -8.94
N LEU A 417 -27.58 -5.90 -7.85
CA LEU A 417 -26.59 -6.02 -6.80
C LEU A 417 -26.91 -7.23 -5.93
N PRO A 418 -25.90 -7.99 -5.49
CA PRO A 418 -26.11 -9.06 -4.53
C PRO A 418 -26.62 -8.49 -3.21
N LYS A 419 -27.16 -9.34 -2.34
CA LYS A 419 -27.54 -8.91 -0.99
C LYS A 419 -26.31 -8.47 -0.20
N ILE A 420 -26.25 -7.19 0.14
CA ILE A 420 -25.14 -6.56 0.86
C ILE A 420 -25.47 -6.49 2.34
N ILE A 421 -24.54 -6.89 3.21
CA ILE A 421 -24.66 -6.65 4.66
C ILE A 421 -24.05 -5.29 4.97
N GLU A 422 -24.85 -4.39 5.51
CA GLU A 422 -24.42 -3.05 5.93
C GLU A 422 -24.15 -3.01 7.43
N LEU A 423 -23.00 -2.46 7.81
CA LEU A 423 -22.60 -2.22 9.19
C LEU A 423 -22.36 -0.72 9.38
N ASN A 424 -23.08 -0.09 10.32
CA ASN A 424 -22.89 1.31 10.68
C ASN A 424 -22.08 1.40 11.98
N PHE A 425 -21.00 2.18 12.00
CA PHE A 425 -20.12 2.29 13.17
C PHE A 425 -20.18 3.66 13.85
N GLN A 426 -20.83 4.66 13.23
CA GLN A 426 -20.93 6.02 13.77
C GLN A 426 -22.28 6.36 14.38
N GLU A 427 -23.32 5.60 14.06
CA GLU A 427 -24.64 5.85 14.61
C GLU A 427 -24.61 5.66 16.14
N LEU A 428 -24.85 6.76 16.84
CA LEU A 428 -25.27 6.71 18.23
C LEU A 428 -26.60 5.96 18.23
N LEU A 429 -26.55 4.66 18.52
CA LEU A 429 -27.74 3.81 18.63
C LEU A 429 -28.64 4.25 19.81
N THR A 430 -28.12 5.12 20.67
CA THR A 430 -28.76 5.72 21.84
C THR A 430 -28.38 7.20 21.92
N ASP A 431 -29.29 8.06 22.40
CA ASP A 431 -29.03 9.50 22.60
C ASP A 431 -27.87 9.79 23.58
N THR A 432 -27.44 8.78 24.33
CA THR A 432 -26.34 8.84 25.29
C THR A 432 -25.20 7.91 24.91
N VAL A 433 -23.96 8.39 25.06
CA VAL A 433 -22.75 7.57 24.95
C VAL A 433 -22.69 6.55 26.09
N LEU A 434 -22.47 5.27 25.76
CA LEU A 434 -22.31 4.20 26.74
C LEU A 434 -20.94 4.29 27.42
N GLY A 435 -20.90 4.96 28.59
CA GLY A 435 -19.68 5.15 29.39
C GLY A 435 -19.22 3.90 30.16
N HIS A 436 -18.13 4.05 30.93
CA HIS A 436 -17.47 2.95 31.63
C HIS A 436 -18.40 2.10 32.52
N ASN A 437 -19.35 2.74 33.19
CA ASN A 437 -20.24 2.09 34.16
C ASN A 437 -21.47 1.43 33.51
N SER A 438 -21.66 1.55 32.19
CA SER A 438 -22.83 0.94 31.54
C SER A 438 -22.73 -0.59 31.54
N PRO A 439 -23.84 -1.32 31.76
CA PRO A 439 -23.87 -2.78 31.64
C PRO A 439 -23.34 -3.28 30.30
N GLU A 440 -23.64 -2.55 29.23
CA GLU A 440 -23.21 -2.85 27.87
C GLU A 440 -21.69 -2.76 27.69
N PHE A 441 -21.06 -1.72 28.27
CA PHE A 441 -19.61 -1.58 28.19
C PHE A 441 -18.90 -2.67 29.01
N GLN A 442 -19.43 -3.01 30.18
CA GLN A 442 -18.94 -4.13 30.98
C GLN A 442 -19.08 -5.48 30.25
N ASP A 443 -20.20 -5.68 29.56
CA ASP A 443 -20.41 -6.86 28.70
C ASP A 443 -19.41 -6.90 27.54
N LEU A 444 -19.11 -5.75 26.93
CA LEU A 444 -18.13 -5.65 25.85
C LEU A 444 -16.72 -6.01 26.36
N ILE A 445 -16.30 -5.46 27.50
CA ILE A 445 -14.99 -5.77 28.12
C ILE A 445 -14.82 -7.27 28.35
N LYS A 446 -15.87 -7.97 28.81
CA LYS A 446 -15.81 -9.41 29.10
C LYS A 446 -15.50 -10.26 27.88
N ILE A 447 -15.96 -9.86 26.69
CA ILE A 447 -15.88 -10.69 25.47
C ILE A 447 -14.87 -10.17 24.45
N TYR A 448 -14.43 -8.91 24.59
CA TYR A 448 -13.51 -8.26 23.67
C TYR A 448 -12.07 -8.33 24.16
N SER A 449 -11.14 -8.62 23.25
CA SER A 449 -9.70 -8.49 23.51
C SER A 449 -8.97 -7.96 22.28
N LYS A 450 -7.68 -7.61 22.45
CA LYS A 450 -6.82 -7.16 21.34
C LYS A 450 -6.79 -8.18 20.20
N LYS A 451 -6.62 -9.47 20.55
CA LYS A 451 -6.64 -10.57 19.57
C LYS A 451 -8.10 -10.87 19.24
N SER A 452 -8.38 -11.11 17.96
CA SER A 452 -9.74 -11.42 17.54
C SER A 452 -10.24 -12.69 18.23
N VAL A 453 -11.33 -12.57 18.98
CA VAL A 453 -11.93 -13.69 19.69
C VAL A 453 -12.86 -14.49 18.78
N ASP A 454 -12.81 -15.83 18.88
CA ASP A 454 -13.74 -16.72 18.21
C ASP A 454 -14.97 -16.95 19.09
N ILE A 455 -16.12 -16.41 18.68
CA ILE A 455 -17.41 -16.54 19.35
C ILE A 455 -17.81 -18.02 19.50
N LYS A 456 -17.36 -18.92 18.61
CA LYS A 456 -17.62 -20.36 18.76
C LYS A 456 -17.11 -20.90 20.10
N SER A 457 -16.00 -20.35 20.61
CA SER A 457 -15.46 -20.74 21.92
C SER A 457 -16.42 -20.40 23.05
N PHE A 458 -17.14 -19.28 22.96
CA PHE A 458 -18.15 -18.88 23.95
C PHE A 458 -19.41 -19.73 23.85
N LEU A 459 -19.90 -19.97 22.64
CA LEU A 459 -21.13 -20.73 22.36
C LEU A 459 -21.05 -22.21 22.77
N GLY A 460 -19.83 -22.75 22.91
CA GLY A 460 -19.59 -24.08 23.44
C GLY A 460 -19.38 -24.15 24.96
N THR A 461 -19.31 -23.01 25.66
CA THR A 461 -19.05 -22.99 27.11
C THR A 461 -20.32 -23.04 27.94
N LYS A 462 -20.23 -23.60 29.16
CA LYS A 462 -21.28 -23.51 30.19
C LYS A 462 -21.34 -22.14 30.90
N LYS A 463 -20.51 -21.16 30.48
CA LYS A 463 -20.42 -19.85 31.13
C LYS A 463 -21.59 -18.95 30.71
N ARG A 464 -22.72 -19.12 31.39
CA ARG A 464 -24.00 -18.43 31.11
C ARG A 464 -23.84 -16.90 30.99
N MET A 465 -23.08 -16.28 31.90
CA MET A 465 -22.82 -14.84 31.87
C MET A 465 -22.16 -14.33 30.58
N THR A 466 -21.24 -15.09 29.98
CA THR A 466 -20.56 -14.71 28.73
C THR A 466 -21.51 -14.80 27.53
N LEU A 467 -22.41 -15.80 27.56
CA LEU A 467 -23.45 -15.96 26.53
C LEU A 467 -24.51 -14.87 26.62
N ASP A 468 -24.92 -14.51 27.83
CA ASP A 468 -25.88 -13.43 28.06
C ASP A 468 -25.30 -12.08 27.60
N ALA A 469 -24.04 -11.80 27.94
CA ALA A 469 -23.33 -10.61 27.45
C ALA A 469 -23.28 -10.56 25.91
N LEU A 470 -22.91 -11.67 25.26
CA LEU A 470 -22.88 -11.78 23.81
C LEU A 470 -24.26 -11.51 23.19
N ARG A 471 -25.31 -12.14 23.72
CA ARG A 471 -26.69 -11.98 23.23
C ARG A 471 -27.22 -10.58 23.42
N ASN A 472 -26.97 -9.97 24.58
CA ASN A 472 -27.33 -8.59 24.88
C ASN A 472 -26.73 -7.64 23.85
N LEU A 473 -25.42 -7.75 23.60
CA LEU A 473 -24.71 -6.91 22.64
C LEU A 473 -25.17 -7.13 21.18
N ILE A 474 -25.41 -8.38 20.77
CA ILE A 474 -25.94 -8.69 19.42
C ILE A 474 -27.36 -8.14 19.27
N GLY A 475 -28.22 -8.35 20.28
CA GLY A 475 -29.61 -7.90 20.28
C GLY A 475 -29.71 -6.39 20.14
N LYS A 476 -28.85 -5.65 20.84
CA LYS A 476 -28.77 -4.17 20.81
C LYS A 476 -27.99 -3.59 19.62
N ASN A 477 -27.54 -4.41 18.66
CA ASN A 477 -26.68 -3.97 17.55
C ASN A 477 -25.34 -3.34 17.97
N LEU A 478 -24.85 -3.63 19.18
CA LEU A 478 -23.61 -3.07 19.71
C LEU A 478 -22.36 -3.86 19.26
N ILE A 479 -22.56 -5.07 18.75
CA ILE A 479 -21.52 -5.83 18.05
C ILE A 479 -22.08 -6.46 16.76
N TYR A 480 -21.22 -6.53 15.75
CA TYR A 480 -21.54 -7.08 14.43
C TYR A 480 -20.74 -8.36 14.18
N PRO A 481 -21.37 -9.54 14.23
CA PRO A 481 -20.68 -10.81 13.99
C PRO A 481 -20.28 -10.97 12.50
N TYR A 482 -19.17 -11.66 12.26
CA TYR A 482 -18.68 -11.97 10.91
C TYR A 482 -17.92 -13.28 10.84
N LEU A 483 -17.95 -13.91 9.66
CA LEU A 483 -17.26 -15.17 9.41
C LEU A 483 -15.80 -14.95 9.01
N SER A 484 -14.93 -15.79 9.55
CA SER A 484 -13.62 -16.12 8.99
C SER A 484 -13.74 -17.49 8.32
N LEU A 485 -13.45 -17.55 7.03
CA LEU A 485 -13.61 -18.76 6.22
C LEU A 485 -12.30 -19.56 6.12
N LYS A 486 -12.41 -20.84 5.76
CA LYS A 486 -11.34 -21.78 5.36
C LYS A 486 -11.84 -22.67 4.21
N ASN A 487 -10.96 -23.35 3.49
CA ASN A 487 -11.31 -24.25 2.38
C ASN A 487 -12.13 -23.63 1.24
N VAL A 488 -12.22 -22.30 1.16
CA VAL A 488 -12.94 -21.58 0.08
C VAL A 488 -12.00 -21.17 -1.06
N GLY A 489 -10.74 -21.63 -1.09
CA GLY A 489 -9.81 -21.31 -2.19
C GLY A 489 -9.38 -19.85 -2.28
N ILE A 490 -9.55 -19.05 -1.22
CA ILE A 490 -9.05 -17.66 -1.15
C ILE A 490 -7.60 -17.69 -0.69
N CYS A 491 -6.69 -17.14 -1.50
CA CYS A 491 -5.26 -17.17 -1.24
C CYS A 491 -4.67 -15.79 -0.97
N GLU A 492 -5.30 -14.72 -1.49
CA GLU A 492 -4.77 -13.36 -1.43
C GLU A 492 -5.81 -12.33 -0.98
N THR A 493 -5.33 -11.17 -0.55
CA THR A 493 -6.20 -10.04 -0.22
C THR A 493 -5.46 -8.75 -0.52
N ILE A 494 -6.12 -7.85 -1.24
CA ILE A 494 -5.65 -6.49 -1.47
C ILE A 494 -6.53 -5.49 -0.74
N ARG A 495 -5.97 -4.32 -0.44
CA ARG A 495 -6.69 -3.16 0.09
C ARG A 495 -6.38 -1.94 -0.75
N LEU A 496 -7.42 -1.24 -1.16
CA LEU A 496 -7.34 0.01 -1.90
C LEU A 496 -7.87 1.09 -0.96
N ILE A 497 -7.07 2.10 -0.64
CA ILE A 497 -7.45 3.23 0.21
C ILE A 497 -7.53 4.45 -0.67
N LEU A 498 -8.71 5.06 -0.75
CA LEU A 498 -9.05 6.18 -1.63
C LEU A 498 -9.53 7.34 -0.74
N PRO A 499 -8.65 8.24 -0.29
CA PRO A 499 -9.01 9.28 0.69
C PRO A 499 -10.09 10.25 0.19
N GLU A 500 -10.11 10.58 -1.09
CA GLU A 500 -11.04 11.58 -1.65
C GLU A 500 -11.94 10.94 -2.70
N THR A 501 -13.16 10.59 -2.30
CA THR A 501 -14.19 10.06 -3.20
C THR A 501 -15.53 10.74 -2.95
N SER A 502 -16.11 11.38 -3.98
CA SER A 502 -17.44 11.97 -3.85
C SER A 502 -18.50 10.89 -3.60
N PRO A 503 -19.64 11.20 -2.95
CA PRO A 503 -20.69 10.22 -2.70
C PRO A 503 -21.14 9.45 -3.95
N GLN A 504 -21.23 10.11 -5.11
CA GLN A 504 -21.56 9.45 -6.38
C GLN A 504 -20.49 8.45 -6.83
N ILE A 505 -19.20 8.78 -6.61
CA ILE A 505 -18.10 7.86 -6.90
C ILE A 505 -18.15 6.67 -5.94
N GLN A 506 -18.46 6.88 -4.65
CA GLN A 506 -18.58 5.79 -3.67
C GLN A 506 -19.63 4.75 -4.07
N GLU A 507 -20.80 5.21 -4.54
CA GLU A 507 -21.86 4.34 -5.04
C GLU A 507 -21.41 3.55 -6.27
N LYS A 508 -20.76 4.22 -7.23
CA LYS A 508 -20.19 3.55 -8.41
C LYS A 508 -19.14 2.51 -8.04
N LEU A 509 -18.24 2.83 -7.11
CA LEU A 509 -17.23 1.89 -6.61
C LEU A 509 -17.90 0.68 -5.95
N LEU A 510 -18.95 0.90 -5.15
CA LEU A 510 -19.71 -0.21 -4.55
C LEU A 510 -20.30 -1.14 -5.63
N GLN A 511 -20.88 -0.58 -6.70
CA GLN A 511 -21.42 -1.35 -7.81
C GLN A 511 -20.32 -2.10 -8.57
N ILE A 512 -19.23 -1.42 -8.96
CA ILE A 512 -18.13 -2.01 -9.73
C ILE A 512 -17.48 -3.16 -8.95
N PHE A 513 -17.18 -2.94 -7.68
CA PHE A 513 -16.49 -3.93 -6.86
C PHE A 513 -17.43 -5.03 -6.32
N SER A 514 -18.75 -4.92 -6.54
CA SER A 514 -19.68 -6.03 -6.35
C SER A 514 -19.46 -7.20 -7.32
N PHE A 515 -18.64 -7.00 -8.37
CA PHE A 515 -18.17 -8.07 -9.25
C PHE A 515 -17.51 -9.22 -8.47
N PHE A 516 -16.75 -8.90 -7.43
CA PHE A 516 -15.97 -9.89 -6.68
C PHE A 516 -16.82 -10.62 -5.64
N ASN A 517 -16.60 -11.93 -5.50
CA ASN A 517 -17.36 -12.78 -4.59
C ASN A 517 -17.14 -12.43 -3.12
N PHE A 518 -15.95 -11.97 -2.77
CA PHE A 518 -15.59 -11.59 -1.40
C PHE A 518 -14.99 -10.19 -1.40
N CYS A 519 -15.85 -9.20 -1.21
CA CYS A 519 -15.46 -7.79 -1.20
C CYS A 519 -16.02 -7.07 0.03
N THR A 520 -15.29 -6.07 0.48
CA THR A 520 -15.75 -5.14 1.49
C THR A 520 -15.46 -3.73 1.02
N VAL A 521 -16.49 -2.89 0.90
CA VAL A 521 -16.37 -1.48 0.55
C VAL A 521 -16.74 -0.68 1.79
N SER A 522 -15.87 0.20 2.26
CA SER A 522 -16.06 0.95 3.50
C SER A 522 -16.01 2.45 3.20
N LYS A 523 -16.92 3.21 3.80
CA LYS A 523 -16.85 4.67 3.84
C LYS A 523 -15.94 5.10 4.97
N ILE A 524 -15.02 6.01 4.68
CA ILE A 524 -14.02 6.47 5.62
C ILE A 524 -13.94 7.99 5.62
N LYS A 525 -13.52 8.55 6.76
CA LYS A 525 -13.11 9.96 6.90
C LYS A 525 -11.78 10.05 7.61
N GLY A 526 -11.05 11.14 7.42
CA GLY A 526 -9.76 11.31 8.06
C GLY A 526 -8.89 12.40 7.45
N LYS A 527 -7.58 12.18 7.49
CA LYS A 527 -6.58 13.08 6.92
C LYS A 527 -5.41 12.32 6.32
N TYR A 528 -4.75 12.93 5.35
CA TYR A 528 -3.58 12.36 4.69
C TYR A 528 -2.53 13.43 4.38
N PHE A 529 -1.30 12.98 4.16
CA PHE A 529 -0.16 13.81 3.83
C PHE A 529 0.73 13.09 2.81
N ILE A 530 1.29 13.86 1.89
CA ILE A 530 2.28 13.40 0.91
C ILE A 530 3.43 14.41 0.95
N HIS A 531 4.67 13.93 1.01
CA HIS A 531 5.84 14.78 0.97
C HIS A 531 5.83 15.69 -0.27
N GLY A 532 6.13 16.97 -0.07
CA GLY A 532 5.94 18.02 -1.07
C GLY A 532 4.65 18.83 -0.90
N PHE A 533 3.66 18.34 -0.13
CA PHE A 533 2.46 19.13 0.18
C PHE A 533 2.77 20.14 1.30
N GLN A 534 2.27 21.37 1.14
CA GLN A 534 2.44 22.43 2.15
C GLN A 534 1.79 22.05 3.48
N LYS A 535 0.60 21.47 3.43
CA LYS A 535 -0.20 21.08 4.60
C LYS A 535 -0.83 19.71 4.42
N GLU A 536 -1.19 19.11 5.54
CA GLU A 536 -2.02 17.90 5.58
C GLU A 536 -3.41 18.24 5.01
N LYS A 537 -4.04 17.28 4.32
CA LYS A 537 -5.39 17.44 3.78
C LYS A 537 -6.36 16.57 4.56
N ALA A 538 -7.46 17.17 5.02
CA ALA A 538 -8.58 16.45 5.65
C ALA A 538 -9.62 16.06 4.59
N PHE A 539 -10.32 14.96 4.83
CA PHE A 539 -11.41 14.48 3.97
C PHE A 539 -12.54 13.91 4.81
N GLU A 540 -13.77 14.28 4.45
CA GLU A 540 -14.99 13.71 5.05
C GLU A 540 -15.50 12.49 4.28
N ASN A 541 -15.13 12.36 3.00
CA ASN A 541 -15.62 11.30 2.12
C ASN A 541 -14.47 10.59 1.43
N GLY A 542 -14.15 9.40 1.92
CA GLY A 542 -13.21 8.47 1.29
C GLY A 542 -13.75 7.05 1.24
N THR A 543 -13.04 6.16 0.55
CA THR A 543 -13.42 4.76 0.38
C THR A 543 -12.25 3.82 0.62
N VAL A 544 -12.49 2.73 1.37
CA VAL A 544 -11.57 1.60 1.46
C VAL A 544 -12.22 0.37 0.85
N ILE A 545 -11.55 -0.23 -0.12
CA ILE A 545 -12.00 -1.45 -0.79
C ILE A 545 -11.05 -2.57 -0.41
N LYS A 546 -11.58 -3.65 0.14
CA LYS A 546 -10.82 -4.85 0.48
C LYS A 546 -11.38 -6.01 -0.31
N ILE A 547 -10.54 -6.62 -1.14
CA ILE A 547 -10.93 -7.71 -2.04
C ILE A 547 -10.13 -8.94 -1.67
N SER A 548 -10.81 -10.08 -1.57
CA SER A 548 -10.18 -11.38 -1.35
C SER A 548 -10.17 -12.17 -2.66
N PHE A 549 -8.99 -12.57 -3.10
CA PHE A 549 -8.74 -13.20 -4.39
C PHE A 549 -8.47 -14.70 -4.22
N PRO A 550 -8.95 -15.54 -5.15
CA PRO A 550 -8.46 -16.90 -5.30
C PRO A 550 -7.03 -16.91 -5.88
N GLU A 551 -6.52 -18.08 -6.24
CA GLU A 551 -5.27 -18.21 -6.98
C GLU A 551 -5.38 -17.56 -8.36
N THR A 552 -4.85 -16.34 -8.50
CA THR A 552 -4.86 -15.58 -9.75
C THR A 552 -3.78 -14.51 -9.75
N SER A 553 -3.45 -14.00 -10.94
CA SER A 553 -2.48 -12.92 -11.13
C SER A 553 -3.09 -11.56 -10.77
N ILE A 554 -3.01 -11.20 -9.48
CA ILE A 554 -3.60 -9.95 -8.96
C ILE A 554 -3.04 -8.67 -9.60
N GLY A 555 -1.81 -8.72 -10.15
CA GLY A 555 -1.17 -7.58 -10.80
C GLY A 555 -1.95 -7.09 -12.02
N LEU A 556 -2.61 -7.99 -12.73
CA LEU A 556 -3.42 -7.64 -13.91
C LEU A 556 -4.68 -6.87 -13.52
N PHE A 557 -5.31 -7.23 -12.39
CA PHE A 557 -6.44 -6.50 -11.85
C PHE A 557 -6.04 -5.12 -11.34
N ILE A 558 -4.86 -5.01 -10.70
CA ILE A 558 -4.33 -3.74 -10.20
C ILE A 558 -4.19 -2.71 -11.33
N ASN A 559 -3.71 -3.11 -12.51
CA ASN A 559 -3.62 -2.21 -13.66
C ASN A 559 -5.00 -1.70 -14.11
N ILE A 560 -6.03 -2.55 -14.07
CA ILE A 560 -7.41 -2.13 -14.37
C ILE A 560 -7.93 -1.19 -13.29
N PHE A 561 -7.63 -1.44 -12.01
CA PHE A 561 -8.04 -0.54 -10.91
C PHE A 561 -7.42 0.84 -11.05
N ILE A 562 -6.13 0.94 -11.41
CA ILE A 562 -5.45 2.20 -11.66
C ILE A 562 -6.15 2.97 -12.78
N ASN A 563 -6.37 2.34 -13.93
CA ASN A 563 -7.09 2.95 -15.06
C ASN A 563 -8.51 3.40 -14.66
N LEU A 564 -9.19 2.63 -13.82
CA LEU A 564 -10.50 2.97 -13.29
C LEU A 564 -10.43 4.22 -12.38
N PHE A 565 -9.42 4.30 -11.51
CA PHE A 565 -9.23 5.45 -10.62
C PHE A 565 -8.90 6.71 -11.39
N ASP A 566 -8.02 6.61 -12.40
CA ASP A 566 -7.71 7.71 -13.32
C ASP A 566 -8.96 8.21 -14.04
N TYR A 567 -9.78 7.28 -14.57
CA TYR A 567 -11.04 7.63 -15.23
C TYR A 567 -12.03 8.32 -14.27
N LEU A 568 -12.12 7.85 -13.03
CA LEU A 568 -12.96 8.44 -11.99
C LEU A 568 -12.35 9.73 -11.38
N LYS A 569 -11.17 10.16 -11.84
CA LYS A 569 -10.42 11.32 -11.33
C LYS A 569 -10.08 11.22 -9.84
N ILE A 570 -9.78 10.01 -9.37
CA ILE A 570 -9.31 9.77 -8.01
C ILE A 570 -7.80 10.00 -8.00
N GLU A 571 -7.38 11.20 -7.61
CA GLU A 571 -5.98 11.63 -7.75
C GLU A 571 -5.02 10.87 -6.85
N HIS A 572 -5.46 10.46 -5.66
CA HIS A 572 -4.59 9.89 -4.63
C HIS A 572 -5.17 8.60 -4.10
N TYR A 573 -4.35 7.54 -4.10
CA TYR A 573 -4.77 6.23 -3.61
C TYR A 573 -3.57 5.42 -3.12
N ILE A 574 -3.84 4.44 -2.26
CA ILE A 574 -2.85 3.47 -1.76
C ILE A 574 -3.34 2.08 -2.11
N ILE A 575 -2.48 1.27 -2.74
CA ILE A 575 -2.72 -0.15 -3.01
C ILE A 575 -1.83 -0.97 -2.09
N LEU A 576 -2.43 -1.66 -1.12
CA LEU A 576 -1.73 -2.55 -0.21
C LEU A 576 -2.02 -4.01 -0.57
N HIS A 577 -0.97 -4.78 -0.75
CA HIS A 577 -1.01 -6.22 -0.99
C HIS A 577 0.02 -6.93 -0.11
N ASP A 578 -0.02 -8.25 -0.08
CA ASP A 578 0.93 -9.11 0.65
C ASP A 578 1.20 -8.65 2.10
N LEU A 579 0.16 -8.12 2.77
CA LEU A 579 0.27 -7.60 4.13
C LEU A 579 0.43 -8.72 5.16
N MET A 580 1.61 -8.87 5.76
CA MET A 580 1.91 -9.77 6.88
C MET A 580 1.48 -9.14 8.22
N ASP A 581 1.16 -9.99 9.20
CA ASP A 581 0.83 -9.53 10.55
C ASP A 581 2.11 -9.32 11.37
N GLY A 582 2.23 -8.15 12.00
CA GLY A 582 3.44 -7.68 12.69
C GLY A 582 3.52 -8.02 14.18
N ASP A 583 2.80 -9.03 14.67
CA ASP A 583 2.75 -9.36 16.10
C ASP A 583 4.14 -9.64 16.69
N HIS A 584 5.04 -10.24 15.90
CA HIS A 584 6.42 -10.50 16.32
C HIS A 584 7.24 -9.22 16.50
N ILE A 585 7.01 -8.19 15.67
CA ILE A 585 7.62 -6.86 15.82
C ILE A 585 7.20 -6.28 17.17
N ILE A 586 5.91 -6.33 17.48
CA ILE A 586 5.37 -5.85 18.76
C ILE A 586 6.02 -6.57 19.94
N LYS A 587 6.10 -7.91 19.90
CA LYS A 587 6.78 -8.70 20.94
C LYS A 587 8.24 -8.30 21.12
N SER A 588 8.97 -8.07 20.02
CA SER A 588 10.38 -7.67 20.07
C SER A 588 10.60 -6.30 20.72
N ILE A 589 9.69 -5.35 20.50
CA ILE A 589 9.79 -3.97 21.03
C ILE A 589 9.50 -3.92 22.53
N PHE A 590 8.50 -4.68 22.98
CA PHE A 590 8.04 -4.69 24.37
C PHE A 590 8.63 -5.84 25.21
N ARG A 591 9.53 -6.66 24.63
CA ARG A 591 10.24 -7.80 25.26
C ARG A 591 9.31 -8.79 25.97
N ASP A 592 8.71 -9.73 25.24
CA ASP A 592 7.91 -10.87 25.75
C ASP A 592 7.15 -10.59 27.07
N ASP A 593 6.59 -9.38 27.16
CA ASP A 593 5.87 -8.92 28.33
C ASP A 593 4.55 -9.70 28.36
N SER A 594 4.38 -10.57 29.36
CA SER A 594 3.19 -11.40 29.52
C SER A 594 1.92 -10.55 29.65
N SER A 595 2.04 -9.26 30.00
CA SER A 595 0.93 -8.31 30.00
C SER A 595 0.36 -8.01 28.61
N LEU A 596 1.13 -8.22 27.52
CA LEU A 596 0.62 -8.06 26.15
C LEU A 596 -0.44 -9.09 25.77
N ASP A 597 -0.41 -10.28 26.37
CA ASP A 597 -1.40 -11.33 26.11
C ASP A 597 -2.73 -11.09 26.85
N SER A 598 -2.70 -10.40 27.99
CA SER A 598 -3.89 -9.96 28.75
C SER A 598 -4.34 -8.54 28.43
N TYR A 599 -3.59 -7.80 27.62
CA TYR A 599 -3.88 -6.41 27.27
C TYR A 599 -5.21 -6.25 26.52
N ASN A 600 -6.04 -5.32 27.04
CA ASN A 600 -7.27 -4.87 26.41
C ASN A 600 -7.17 -3.37 26.08
N PRO A 601 -7.24 -2.97 24.80
CA PRO A 601 -7.15 -1.56 24.43
C PRO A 601 -8.36 -0.74 24.94
N LEU A 602 -9.48 -1.38 25.31
CA LEU A 602 -10.65 -0.68 25.86
C LEU A 602 -10.45 -0.18 27.30
N THR A 603 -9.55 -0.79 28.06
CA THR A 603 -9.29 -0.41 29.46
C THR A 603 -8.19 0.64 29.60
N SER A 604 -7.71 1.17 28.47
CA SER A 604 -6.56 2.09 28.42
C SER A 604 -6.95 3.54 28.17
N LEU A 605 -8.24 3.86 28.31
CA LEU A 605 -8.81 5.21 28.21
C LEU A 605 -9.50 5.56 29.53
N ILE A 606 -9.48 6.84 29.91
CA ILE A 606 -10.16 7.35 31.11
C ILE A 606 -11.51 7.91 30.70
N TRP A 607 -12.55 7.62 31.47
CA TRP A 607 -13.85 8.26 31.30
C TRP A 607 -13.89 9.59 32.05
N ASN A 608 -14.13 10.69 31.35
CA ASN A 608 -14.38 12.00 31.95
C ASN A 608 -15.86 12.08 32.32
N GLU A 609 -16.16 12.07 33.62
CA GLU A 609 -17.54 12.11 34.12
C GLU A 609 -18.25 13.45 33.91
N LYS A 610 -17.49 14.55 33.78
CA LYS A 610 -18.05 15.89 33.57
C LYS A 610 -18.56 16.06 32.15
N ASP A 611 -17.72 15.71 31.18
CA ASP A 611 -17.99 15.93 29.76
C ASP A 611 -18.59 14.68 29.09
N LYS A 612 -18.71 13.56 29.83
CA LYS A 612 -19.25 12.27 29.38
C LYS A 612 -18.58 11.75 28.11
N ILE A 613 -17.26 11.88 28.09
CA ILE A 613 -16.39 11.49 26.96
C ILE A 613 -15.20 10.66 27.44
N TRP A 614 -14.67 9.84 26.55
CA TRP A 614 -13.42 9.13 26.78
C TRP A 614 -12.21 10.01 26.44
N GLU A 615 -11.18 9.93 27.28
CA GLU A 615 -9.93 10.68 27.12
C GLU A 615 -8.71 9.77 27.25
N ASN A 616 -7.59 10.20 26.65
CA ASN A 616 -6.33 9.46 26.72
C ASN A 616 -5.57 9.81 28.01
N HIS A 617 -5.00 8.81 28.70
CA HIS A 617 -4.13 9.01 29.87
C HIS A 617 -3.03 10.05 29.64
N LYS A 618 -2.53 10.19 28.40
CA LYS A 618 -1.46 11.15 28.04
C LYS A 618 -1.88 12.62 28.05
N LEU A 619 -3.17 12.96 28.16
CA LEU A 619 -3.62 14.35 28.31
C LEU A 619 -3.52 14.86 29.76
N PHE A 620 -3.25 13.97 30.73
CA PHE A 620 -3.20 14.30 32.16
C PHE A 620 -1.80 14.31 32.78
N ILE A 621 -0.74 14.12 31.98
CA ILE A 621 0.64 14.27 32.46
C ILE A 621 1.12 15.65 32.00
N LYS A 622 1.34 16.56 32.97
CA LYS A 622 1.74 17.95 32.75
C LYS A 622 3.11 18.13 32.07
N ASP A 623 3.93 17.07 32.01
CA ASP A 623 5.32 17.14 31.57
C ASP A 623 5.56 16.32 30.29
N PHE A 624 5.04 16.81 29.17
CA PHE A 624 5.46 16.36 27.83
C PHE A 624 5.53 17.54 26.85
#